data_AF-A0A3B9I8H3-F1
#
_entry.id   AF-A0A3B9I8H3-F1
#
_cell.length_a   1.000
_cell.length_b   1.000
_cell.length_c   1.000
_cell.angle_alpha   90.00
_cell.angle_beta   90.00
_cell.angle_gamma   90.00
#
_symmetry.space_group_name_H-M   'P 1'
#
loop_
_entity.id
_entity.type
_entity.pdbx_description
1 polymer ?
#
loop_
_entity_poly.entity_id
_entity_poly.type
_entity_poly.pdbx_seq_one_letter_code
_entity_poly.pdbx_strand_id
1 'polypeptide(L)' 'TGDVTQIDLPLGKRSGLKEVEIILKNVEGIGFVYFDKKDVVRHKLVQDIIKAYETYEKKGVSNKDGDTD' A
#
# COMPACT_ATOMS: atom_id res chain seq x y z
N THR A 1 11.86 -1.14 10.03
CA THR A 1 10.63 -1.60 9.33
C THR A 1 9.82 -0.38 8.95
N GLY A 2 8.93 -0.46 7.96
CA GLY A 2 8.11 0.67 7.52
C GLY A 2 7.08 0.25 6.46
N ASP A 3 6.07 1.09 6.23
CA ASP A 3 5.03 0.89 5.23
C ASP A 3 5.32 1.77 4.01
N VAL A 4 5.66 1.15 2.88
CA VAL A 4 6.00 1.85 1.63
C VAL A 4 4.81 2.62 1.02
N THR A 5 3.59 2.37 1.48
CA THR A 5 2.38 3.07 1.04
C THR A 5 2.15 4.37 1.80
N GLN A 6 2.79 4.55 2.95
CA GLN A 6 2.65 5.75 3.80
C GLN A 6 3.81 6.71 3.53
N ILE A 7 3.58 7.69 2.66
CA ILE A 7 4.55 8.75 2.35
C ILE A 7 4.01 10.06 2.90
N ASP A 8 4.32 10.33 4.17
CA ASP A 8 3.90 11.55 4.87
C ASP A 8 4.88 12.72 4.67
N LEU A 9 5.46 12.81 3.46
CA LEU A 9 6.46 13.82 3.12
C LEU A 9 5.84 14.94 2.27
N PRO A 10 6.34 16.18 2.40
CA PRO A 10 6.00 17.26 1.48
C PRO A 10 6.16 16.86 0.01
N LEU A 11 5.26 17.38 -0.83
CA LEU A 11 5.29 17.16 -2.28
C LEU A 11 6.70 17.39 -2.86
N GLY A 12 7.15 16.45 -3.69
CA GLY A 12 8.46 16.48 -4.33
C GLY A 12 9.59 15.87 -3.50
N LYS A 13 9.40 15.54 -2.22
CA LYS A 13 10.39 14.79 -1.45
C LYS A 13 10.32 13.29 -1.76
N ARG A 14 11.49 12.67 -1.93
CA ARG A 14 11.62 11.22 -2.08
C ARG A 14 11.50 10.54 -0.72
N SER A 15 10.87 9.37 -0.70
CA SER A 15 10.78 8.53 0.49
C SER A 15 12.14 7.89 0.79
N GLY A 16 12.70 8.13 1.98
CA GLY A 16 13.93 7.47 2.43
C GLY A 16 13.82 5.94 2.44
N LEU A 17 12.64 5.38 2.77
CA LEU A 17 12.42 3.93 2.75
C LEU A 17 12.59 3.33 1.34
N LYS A 18 11.99 3.95 0.32
CA LYS A 18 12.17 3.55 -1.09
C LYS A 18 13.59 3.79 -1.58
N GLU A 19 14.23 4.88 -1.14
CA GLU A 19 15.60 5.21 -1.52
C GLU A 19 16.60 4.20 -0.98
N VAL A 20 16.48 3.80 0.29
CA VAL A 20 17.37 2.82 0.92
C VAL A 20 17.27 1.45 0.26
N GLU A 21 16.06 1.05 -0.16
CA GLU A 21 15.82 -0.19 -0.89
C GLU A 21 16.60 -0.21 -2.21
N ILE A 22 16.59 0.89 -2.95
CA ILE A 22 17.33 1.02 -4.22
C ILE A 22 18.85 1.03 -3.99
N ILE A 23 19.32 1.77 -2.97
CA ILE A 23 20.75 1.95 -2.68
C ILE A 23 21.37 0.63 -2.18
N LEU A 24 20.68 -0.09 -1.30
CA LEU A 24 21.25 -1.25 -0.61
C LEU A 24 20.94 -2.59 -1.28
N LYS A 25 20.18 -2.63 -2.39
CA LYS A 25 19.74 -3.89 -3.04
C LYS A 25 20.86 -4.88 -3.40
N ASN A 26 22.09 -4.40 -3.59
CA ASN A 26 23.24 -5.21 -4.01
C ASN A 26 24.31 -5.32 -2.90
N VAL A 27 24.03 -4.86 -1.68
CA VAL A 27 24.98 -4.92 -0.57
C VAL A 27 24.94 -6.32 0.03
N GLU A 28 26.07 -7.02 -0.04
CA GLU A 28 26.20 -8.35 0.55
C GLU A 28 25.93 -8.32 2.06
N GLY A 29 25.15 -9.28 2.55
CA GLY A 29 24.74 -9.35 3.95
C GLY A 29 23.49 -8.52 4.31
N ILE A 30 22.90 -7.77 3.36
CA ILE A 30 21.63 -7.06 3.57
C ILE A 30 20.49 -7.78 2.84
N GLY A 31 19.43 -8.12 3.58
CA GLY A 31 18.20 -8.68 3.05
C GLY A 31 17.00 -7.76 3.29
N PHE A 32 16.10 -7.72 2.31
CA PHE A 32 14.81 -7.03 2.45
C PHE A 32 13.69 -8.07 2.59
N VAL A 33 12.86 -7.90 3.62
CA VAL A 33 11.69 -8.76 3.88
C VAL A 33 10.43 -7.93 3.69
N TYR A 34 9.56 -8.39 2.81
CA TYR A 34 8.29 -7.75 2.51
C TYR A 34 7.16 -8.59 3.07
N PHE A 35 6.24 -7.93 3.78
CA PHE A 35 5.00 -8.52 4.25
C PHE A 35 3.86 -8.07 3.35
N ASP A 36 2.92 -8.97 3.09
CA ASP A 36 1.68 -8.64 2.39
C ASP A 36 0.46 -8.86 3.30
N LYS A 37 -0.75 -8.68 2.75
CA LYS A 37 -2.00 -8.80 3.51
C LYS A 37 -2.15 -10.16 4.21
N LYS A 38 -1.57 -11.24 3.66
CA LYS A 38 -1.65 -12.61 4.21
C LYS A 38 -0.81 -12.79 5.47
N ASP A 39 0.21 -11.94 5.65
CA ASP A 39 1.13 -12.00 6.80
C ASP A 39 0.57 -11.23 8.01
N VAL A 40 -0.58 -10.56 7.85
CA VAL A 40 -1.22 -9.76 8.90
C VAL A 40 -2.36 -10.53 9.55
N VAL A 41 -2.17 -10.94 10.79
CA VAL A 41 -3.25 -11.48 11.63
C VAL A 41 -4.13 -10.32 12.09
N ARG A 42 -5.41 -10.36 11.70
CA ARG A 42 -6.43 -9.37 12.09
C ARG A 42 -7.59 -10.09 12.77
N HIS A 43 -8.18 -9.44 13.76
CA HIS A 43 -9.43 -9.92 14.35
C HIS A 43 -10.51 -10.08 13.27
N LYS A 44 -11.34 -11.14 13.37
CA LYS A 44 -12.35 -11.51 12.37
C LYS A 44 -13.27 -10.33 11.98
N LEU A 45 -13.77 -9.59 12.98
CA LEU A 45 -14.61 -8.42 12.74
C LEU A 45 -13.92 -7.34 11.90
N VAL A 46 -12.63 -7.08 12.15
CA VAL A 46 -11.87 -6.06 11.41
C VAL A 46 -11.68 -6.49 9.96
N GLN A 47 -11.44 -7.77 9.70
CA GLN A 47 -11.35 -8.30 8.33
C GLN A 47 -12.67 -8.13 7.59
N ASP A 48 -13.79 -8.41 8.24
CA ASP A 48 -15.11 -8.30 7.64
C ASP A 48 -15.47 -6.84 7.32
N ILE A 49 -15.12 -5.90 8.20
CA ILE A 49 -15.25 -4.45 7.94
C ILE A 49 -14.43 -4.04 6.71
N ILE A 50 -13.15 -4.44 6.62
CA ILE A 50 -12.29 -4.10 5.48
C ILE A 50 -12.89 -4.62 4.16
N LYS A 51 -13.36 -5.88 4.15
CA LYS A 51 -13.98 -6.49 2.96
C LYS A 51 -15.24 -5.75 2.49
N ALA A 52 -16.04 -5.22 3.42
CA ALA A 52 -17.22 -4.44 3.09
C ALA A 52 -16.85 -3.16 2.33
N TYR A 53 -15.84 -2.41 2.81
CA TYR A 53 -15.33 -1.22 2.12
C TYR A 53 -14.68 -1.55 0.77
N GLU A 54 -13.86 -2.60 0.69
CA GLU A 54 -13.27 -3.02 -0.59
C GLU A 54 -14.33 -3.37 -1.65
N THR A 55 -15.45 -3.95 -1.22
CA THR A 55 -16.59 -4.27 -2.11
C THR A 55 -17.36 -3.03 -2.53
N TYR A 56 -17.54 -2.07 -1.61
CA TYR A 56 -18.21 -0.80 -1.88
C TYR A 56 -17.44 0.03 -2.93
N GLU A 57 -16.12 0.21 -2.73
CA GLU A 57 -15.27 0.97 -3.65
C GLU A 57 -15.27 0.37 -5.07
N LYS A 58 -15.19 -0.96 -5.17
CA LYS A 58 -15.23 -1.66 -6.48
C LYS A 58 -16.54 -1.42 -7.25
N LYS A 59 -17.66 -1.23 -6.56
CA LYS A 59 -18.96 -0.95 -7.19
C LYS A 59 -19.13 0.53 -7.57
N GLY A 60 -18.42 1.45 -6.90
CA GLY A 60 -18.48 2.88 -7.19
C GLY A 60 -17.72 3.32 -8.45
N VAL A 61 -16.79 2.50 -8.95
CA VAL A 61 -15.96 2.83 -10.13
C VAL A 61 -16.65 2.46 -11.46
N SER A 62 -17.68 1.61 -11.46
CA SER A 62 -18.39 1.19 -12.68
C SER A 62 -19.48 2.16 -13.17
N ASN A 63 -19.59 3.38 -12.62
CA ASN A 63 -20.66 4.33 -12.92
C ASN A 63 -20.18 5.75 -13.29
N LYS A 64 -18.91 5.91 -13.71
CA LYS A 64 -18.38 7.19 -14.21
C LYS A 64 -17.74 7.02 -15.59
N ASP A 65 -18.56 6.75 -16.59
CA ASP A 65 -18.28 7.02 -18.01
C ASP A 65 -19.60 7.44 -18.65
N GLY A 66 -19.87 8.74 -18.64
CA GLY A 66 -21.14 9.29 -19.13
C GLY A 66 -21.34 10.75 -18.78
N ASP A 67 -20.32 11.59 -18.95
CA ASP A 67 -20.57 13.01 -19.26
C ASP A 67 -19.37 13.55 -20.05
N THR A 68 -19.61 13.75 -21.34
CA THR A 68 -18.72 14.46 -22.25
C THR A 68 -19.36 15.82 -22.41
N ASP A 69 -18.63 16.88 -22.07
CA ASP A 69 -18.76 18.21 -22.68
C ASP A 69 -17.37 18.86 -22.72
#